data_AF-X0T327-F1
#
_entry.id   AF-X0T327-F1
#
_cell.length_a   1.000
_cell.length_b   1.000
_cell.length_c   1.000
_cell.angle_alpha   90.00
_cell.angle_beta   90.00
_cell.angle_gamma   90.00
#
_symmetry.space_group_name_H-M   'P 1'
#
loop_
_entity.id
_entity.type
_entity.pdbx_description
1 polymer ?
#
loop_
_entity_poly.entity_id
_entity_poly.type
_entity_poly.pdbx_seq_one_letter_code
_entity_poly.pdbx_strand_id
1 'polypeptide(L)'
;MNRHTVVFEPSGKKGDVQEGATLLEAAHELGDDIESVCGGKGVCGKCSVKIDEGLLASHGIEWSGQVLSPPADEEAELLSRRGLSSEYRLACQARVLGDVAVFVPEASRRSRQLIRKSTIERTIPVRPAIRKYYLELSPPTLSDVTADYERLITELRRSSGLEEVIIDYAVLKDLSHILRSADWKVTLTVWKGWEIVRVEPGYVDGSYGLAVDIGTTTVAGYLCDLQTGEVLATDGMLNPQMAYGE
;
A
#
# COMPACT_ATOMS: atom_id res chain seq x y z
N MET A 1 35.04 16.30 16.02
CA MET A 1 34.62 15.66 14.76
C MET A 1 33.74 16.67 14.06
N ASN A 2 34.10 17.08 12.85
CA ASN A 2 33.26 17.98 12.08
C ASN A 2 31.99 17.25 11.65
N ARG A 3 30.88 17.97 11.62
CA ARG A 3 29.60 17.49 11.12
C ARG A 3 29.13 18.43 10.03
N HIS A 4 28.44 17.87 9.04
CA HIS A 4 27.92 18.59 7.90
C HIS A 4 26.43 18.30 7.74
N THR A 5 25.68 19.32 7.36
CA THR A 5 24.25 19.22 7.14
C THR A 5 23.99 18.56 5.78
N VAL A 6 23.24 17.46 5.79
CA VAL A 6 22.80 16.76 4.58
C VAL A 6 21.29 16.87 4.43
N VAL A 7 20.85 17.18 3.21
CA VAL A 7 19.43 17.26 2.85
C VAL A 7 19.13 16.31 1.69
N PHE A 8 18.07 15.52 1.82
CA PHE A 8 17.54 14.65 0.78
C PHE A 8 16.20 15.15 0.26
N GLU A 9 16.08 15.26 -1.06
CA GLU A 9 14.86 15.67 -1.76
C GLU A 9 14.42 14.56 -2.72
N PRO A 10 13.11 14.29 -2.91
CA PRO A 10 11.95 15.03 -2.40
C PRO A 10 11.47 14.60 -1.00
N SER A 11 12.22 13.77 -0.28
CA SER A 11 11.81 13.26 1.04
C SER A 11 11.79 14.35 2.13
N GLY A 12 12.49 15.46 1.91
CA GLY A 12 12.61 16.59 2.84
C GLY A 12 13.43 16.24 4.10
N LYS A 13 14.14 15.11 4.10
CA LYS A 13 14.91 14.65 5.26
C LYS A 13 16.18 15.49 5.39
N LYS A 14 16.41 16.04 6.57
CA LYS A 14 17.56 16.90 6.87
C LYS A 14 18.18 16.54 8.22
N GLY A 15 19.50 16.55 8.28
CA GLY A 15 20.22 16.46 9.55
C GLY A 15 21.72 16.51 9.39
N ASP A 16 22.41 16.62 10.51
CA ASP A 16 23.87 16.68 10.54
C ASP A 16 24.45 15.28 10.57
N VAL A 17 25.46 15.01 9.74
CA VAL A 17 26.18 13.73 9.68
C VAL A 17 27.67 13.95 9.87
N GLN A 18 28.39 12.89 10.24
CA GLN A 18 29.83 12.97 10.45
C GLN A 18 30.58 13.17 9.11
N GLU A 19 31.58 14.05 9.11
CA GLU A 19 32.50 14.18 7.96
C GLU A 19 33.11 12.81 7.59
N GLY A 20 33.10 12.50 6.30
CA GLY A 20 33.59 11.24 5.74
C GLY A 20 32.55 10.11 5.65
N ALA A 21 31.37 10.27 6.25
CA ALA A 21 30.24 9.35 6.07
C ALA A 21 29.78 9.36 4.60
N THR A 22 29.34 8.22 4.10
CA THR A 22 28.74 8.13 2.76
C THR A 22 27.33 8.70 2.75
N LEU A 23 26.86 9.20 1.60
CA LEU A 23 25.47 9.63 1.45
C LEU A 23 24.47 8.49 1.73
N LEU A 24 24.85 7.22 1.50
CA LEU A 24 24.04 6.07 1.86
C LEU A 24 23.93 5.88 3.38
N GLU A 25 25.03 6.03 4.11
CA GLU A 25 25.03 6.00 5.57
C GLU A 25 24.23 7.17 6.15
N ALA A 26 24.41 8.37 5.58
CA ALA A 26 23.64 9.56 5.93
C ALA A 26 22.13 9.36 5.70
N ALA A 27 21.74 8.75 4.58
CA ALA A 27 20.35 8.43 4.30
C ALA A 27 19.78 7.49 5.35
N HIS A 28 20.49 6.41 5.69
CA HIS A 28 20.06 5.48 6.74
C HIS A 28 19.96 6.15 8.13
N GLU A 29 20.91 7.01 8.51
CA GLU A 29 20.89 7.75 9.78
C GLU A 29 19.70 8.71 9.86
N LEU A 30 19.36 9.38 8.75
CA LEU A 30 18.25 10.34 8.67
C LEU A 30 16.89 9.70 8.34
N GLY A 31 16.84 8.38 8.19
CA GLY A 31 15.62 7.63 7.89
C GLY A 31 15.08 7.88 6.47
N ASP A 32 15.98 8.13 5.51
CA ASP A 32 15.69 8.10 4.07
C ASP A 32 16.13 6.77 3.44
N ASP A 33 15.32 6.24 2.54
CA ASP A 33 15.39 4.86 2.06
C ASP A 33 15.91 4.80 0.61
N ILE A 34 17.24 4.85 0.45
CA ILE A 34 17.93 4.71 -0.84
C ILE A 34 18.23 3.23 -1.12
N GLU A 35 17.87 2.72 -2.31
CA GLU A 35 18.05 1.31 -2.65
C GLU A 35 19.54 0.93 -2.79
N SER A 36 20.00 -0.04 -1.98
CA SER A 36 21.38 -0.56 -2.02
C SER A 36 21.42 -2.09 -2.10
N VAL A 37 21.18 -2.63 -3.30
CA VAL A 37 21.20 -4.10 -3.53
C VAL A 37 22.59 -4.72 -3.46
N CYS A 38 23.65 -3.94 -3.73
CA CYS A 38 25.03 -4.43 -3.76
C CYS A 38 25.76 -4.28 -2.41
N GLY A 39 25.08 -3.80 -1.37
CA GLY A 39 25.69 -3.56 -0.06
C GLY A 39 26.80 -2.49 -0.10
N GLY A 40 26.66 -1.48 -0.96
CA GLY A 40 27.60 -0.37 -1.05
C GLY A 40 28.86 -0.61 -1.89
N LYS A 41 28.97 -1.71 -2.63
CA LYS A 41 30.16 -2.06 -3.44
C LYS A 41 30.35 -1.26 -4.74
N GLY A 42 29.48 -0.30 -5.06
CA GLY A 42 29.61 0.53 -6.27
C GLY A 42 29.27 -0.14 -7.62
N VAL A 43 28.88 -1.43 -7.64
CA VAL A 43 28.73 -2.19 -8.90
C VAL A 43 27.33 -2.20 -9.53
N CYS A 44 26.27 -1.84 -8.79
CA CYS A 44 24.88 -1.97 -9.27
C CYS A 44 24.28 -0.66 -9.81
N GLY A 45 24.81 0.48 -9.38
CA GLY A 45 24.34 1.81 -9.74
C GLY A 45 22.95 2.22 -9.20
N LYS A 46 22.27 1.37 -8.43
CA LYS A 46 20.87 1.63 -8.01
C LYS A 46 20.72 2.76 -7.00
N CYS A 47 21.77 3.05 -6.24
CA CYS A 47 21.81 4.14 -5.27
C CYS A 47 22.24 5.48 -5.89
N SER A 48 21.84 5.74 -7.13
CA SER A 48 22.17 7.00 -7.82
C SER A 48 21.45 8.19 -7.18
N VAL A 49 22.20 9.27 -6.95
CA VAL A 49 21.69 10.55 -6.46
C VAL A 49 22.19 11.66 -7.38
N LYS A 50 21.38 12.69 -7.57
CA LYS A 50 21.76 13.86 -8.38
C LYS A 50 22.14 15.01 -7.45
N ILE A 51 23.24 15.67 -7.78
CA ILE A 51 23.63 16.94 -7.15
C ILE A 51 23.19 18.06 -8.08
N ASP A 52 22.50 19.05 -7.54
CA ASP A 52 22.01 20.18 -8.30
C ASP A 52 22.35 21.47 -7.54
N GLU A 53 23.06 22.39 -8.21
CA GLU A 53 23.45 23.69 -7.65
C GLU A 53 22.22 24.52 -7.25
N GLY A 54 21.12 24.41 -8.00
CA GLY A 54 19.86 25.08 -7.67
C GLY A 54 19.25 24.56 -6.38
N LEU A 55 19.45 23.27 -6.07
CA LEU A 55 18.95 22.64 -4.84
C LEU A 55 19.71 23.13 -3.61
N LEU A 56 21.03 23.29 -3.74
CA LEU A 56 21.89 23.81 -2.68
C LEU A 56 21.53 25.26 -2.33
N ALA A 57 21.36 26.10 -3.36
CA ALA A 57 20.93 27.49 -3.19
C ALA A 57 19.55 27.58 -2.49
N SER A 58 18.61 26.69 -2.82
CA SER A 58 17.28 26.66 -2.19
C SER A 58 17.31 26.34 -0.70
N HIS A 59 18.34 25.64 -0.23
CA HIS A 59 18.54 25.28 1.18
C HIS A 59 19.55 26.19 1.90
N GLY A 60 19.96 27.30 1.26
CA GLY A 60 20.91 28.26 1.84
C GLY A 60 22.33 27.71 1.97
N ILE A 61 22.67 26.66 1.21
CA ILE A 61 23.98 26.04 1.21
C ILE A 61 24.81 26.68 0.10
N GLU A 62 25.85 27.43 0.48
CA GLU A 62 26.80 28.00 -0.49
C GLU A 62 27.67 26.89 -1.08
N TRP A 63 27.78 26.85 -2.41
CA TRP A 63 28.69 25.93 -3.09
C TRP A 63 30.13 26.34 -2.81
N SER A 64 30.74 25.70 -1.82
CA SER A 64 32.12 25.98 -1.39
C SER A 64 33.18 25.19 -2.17
N GLY A 65 32.79 24.50 -3.25
CA GLY A 65 33.66 23.64 -4.05
C GLY A 65 33.36 22.15 -3.83
N GLN A 66 34.33 21.40 -3.31
CA GLN A 66 34.26 19.93 -3.23
C GLN A 66 33.47 19.47 -1.98
N VAL A 67 32.14 19.58 -2.03
CA VAL A 67 31.22 19.14 -0.95
C VAL A 67 31.16 17.62 -0.76
N LEU A 68 31.61 16.86 -1.76
CA LEU A 68 31.69 15.39 -1.74
C LEU A 68 33.06 14.89 -2.22
N SER A 69 33.44 13.69 -1.82
CA SER A 69 34.63 13.00 -2.35
C SER A 69 34.62 12.93 -3.89
N PRO A 70 35.80 12.96 -4.55
CA PRO A 70 35.85 12.86 -6.00
C PRO A 70 35.29 11.51 -6.48
N PRO A 71 34.66 11.45 -7.67
CA PRO A 71 34.16 10.19 -8.22
C PRO A 71 35.33 9.25 -8.53
N ALA A 72 35.14 7.96 -8.26
CA ALA A 72 36.06 6.93 -8.74
C ALA A 72 35.83 6.70 -10.25
N ASP A 73 36.87 6.28 -10.98
CA ASP A 73 36.75 6.00 -12.42
C ASP A 73 35.68 4.93 -12.71
N GLU A 74 35.61 3.91 -11.85
CA GLU A 74 34.61 2.83 -11.94
C GLU A 74 33.17 3.33 -11.73
N GLU A 75 32.98 4.33 -10.85
CA GLU A 75 31.69 4.97 -10.60
C GLU A 75 31.26 5.76 -11.85
N ALA A 76 32.16 6.56 -12.42
CA ALA A 76 31.89 7.40 -13.57
C ALA A 76 31.57 6.56 -14.82
N GLU A 77 32.30 5.46 -15.05
CA GLU A 77 32.06 4.53 -16.15
C GLU A 77 30.67 3.88 -16.03
N LEU A 78 30.32 3.41 -14.82
CA LEU A 78 29.02 2.77 -14.57
C LEU A 78 27.85 3.72 -14.79
N LEU A 79 27.95 4.96 -14.30
CA LEU A 79 26.90 5.97 -14.49
C LEU A 79 26.76 6.37 -15.97
N SER A 80 27.87 6.53 -16.67
CA SER A 80 27.89 6.82 -18.11
C SER A 80 27.21 5.70 -18.92
N ARG A 81 27.50 4.44 -18.60
CA ARG A 81 26.85 3.27 -19.23
C ARG A 81 25.34 3.22 -19.00
N ARG A 82 24.83 3.86 -17.95
CA ARG A 82 23.39 3.96 -17.66
C ARG A 82 22.74 5.22 -18.24
N GLY A 83 23.50 6.02 -19.00
CA GLY A 83 23.01 7.25 -19.63
C GLY A 83 22.79 8.40 -18.65
N LEU A 84 23.45 8.39 -17.50
CA LEU A 84 23.36 9.45 -16.50
C LEU A 84 24.47 10.50 -16.71
N SER A 85 24.15 11.78 -16.47
CA SER A 85 25.10 12.88 -16.61
C SER A 85 26.16 12.87 -15.50
N SER A 86 27.20 13.70 -15.65
CA SER A 86 28.26 13.87 -14.65
C SER A 86 27.79 14.47 -13.31
N GLU A 87 26.54 14.93 -13.23
CA GLU A 87 25.90 15.45 -12.01
C GLU A 87 25.38 14.33 -11.10
N TYR A 88 25.36 13.08 -11.58
CA TYR A 88 24.96 11.92 -10.80
C TYR A 88 26.15 11.33 -10.06
N ARG A 89 25.89 10.86 -8.84
CA ARG A 89 26.83 10.14 -7.99
C ARG A 89 26.18 8.90 -7.40
N LEU A 90 26.99 7.93 -6.99
CA LEU A 90 26.53 6.78 -6.22
C LEU A 90 26.57 7.12 -4.73
N ALA A 91 25.42 7.10 -4.07
CA ALA A 91 25.31 7.44 -2.65
C ALA A 91 26.22 6.58 -1.76
N CYS A 92 26.55 5.35 -2.17
CA CYS A 92 27.45 4.48 -1.44
C CYS A 92 28.95 4.78 -1.60
N GLN A 93 29.34 5.60 -2.57
CA GLN A 93 30.74 5.97 -2.84
C GLN A 93 31.01 7.45 -2.53
N ALA A 94 29.99 8.29 -2.67
CA ALA A 94 30.05 9.71 -2.35
C ALA A 94 30.12 9.93 -0.83
N ARG A 95 31.27 10.42 -0.34
CA ARG A 95 31.49 10.78 1.05
C ARG A 95 31.28 12.27 1.27
N VAL A 96 30.65 12.63 2.39
CA VAL A 96 30.31 14.00 2.78
C VAL A 96 31.56 14.71 3.32
N LEU A 97 31.94 15.81 2.67
CA LEU A 97 33.05 16.69 3.06
C LEU A 97 32.59 18.12 3.41
N GLY A 98 31.33 18.43 3.11
CA GLY A 98 30.71 19.72 3.32
C GLY A 98 29.20 19.60 3.35
N ASP A 99 28.51 20.67 3.69
CA ASP A 99 27.05 20.71 3.68
C ASP A 99 26.54 20.46 2.24
N VAL A 100 25.54 19.59 2.09
CA VAL A 100 25.09 19.15 0.78
C VAL A 100 23.60 18.84 0.73
N ALA A 101 22.95 19.26 -0.35
CA ALA A 101 21.59 18.85 -0.70
C ALA A 101 21.66 17.96 -1.96
N VAL A 102 20.99 16.80 -1.91
CA VAL A 102 20.94 15.86 -3.03
C VAL A 102 19.51 15.47 -3.38
N PHE A 103 19.26 15.29 -4.66
CA PHE A 103 18.01 14.78 -5.18
C PHE A 103 18.10 13.25 -5.35
N VAL A 104 17.11 12.52 -4.85
CA VAL A 104 16.98 11.07 -4.94
C VAL A 104 15.94 10.72 -6.03
N PRO A 105 16.38 10.28 -7.23
CA PRO A 105 15.47 9.87 -8.30
C PRO A 105 14.54 8.73 -7.88
N GLU A 106 13.35 8.65 -8.49
CA GLU A 106 12.39 7.56 -8.22
C GLU A 106 13.00 6.17 -8.38
N ALA A 107 13.83 5.99 -9.40
CA ALA A 107 14.51 4.72 -9.67
C ALA A 107 15.50 4.28 -8.57
N SER A 108 15.88 5.19 -7.68
CA SER A 108 16.81 4.97 -6.56
C SER A 108 16.14 4.98 -5.20
N ARG A 109 14.88 5.39 -5.14
CA ARG A 109 14.06 5.27 -3.93
C ARG A 109 13.64 3.81 -3.78
N ARG A 110 13.76 3.28 -2.57
CA ARG A 110 13.25 1.95 -2.26
C ARG A 110 11.72 1.98 -2.33
N SER A 111 11.15 1.59 -3.47
CA SER A 111 9.72 1.31 -3.55
C SER A 111 9.37 0.26 -2.50
N ARG A 112 8.32 0.50 -1.70
CA ARG A 112 7.77 -0.40 -0.66
C ARG A 112 8.03 -1.85 -1.02
N GLN A 113 8.68 -2.59 -0.11
CA GLN A 113 8.99 -4.00 -0.30
C GLN A 113 7.72 -4.76 -0.69
N LEU A 114 7.66 -5.18 -1.95
CA LEU A 114 6.74 -6.21 -2.40
C LEU A 114 7.04 -7.45 -1.57
N ILE A 115 6.13 -7.81 -0.67
CA ILE A 115 6.14 -9.06 0.09
C ILE A 115 6.07 -10.21 -0.92
N ARG A 116 7.23 -10.69 -1.39
CA ARG A 116 7.30 -11.91 -2.20
C ARG A 116 7.37 -13.10 -1.27
N LYS A 117 6.20 -13.58 -0.83
CA LYS A 117 6.05 -14.99 -0.45
C LYS A 117 5.73 -15.76 -1.73
N SER A 118 6.54 -16.77 -2.05
CA SER A 118 6.25 -17.71 -3.13
C SER A 118 4.87 -18.33 -2.91
N THR A 119 3.92 -17.99 -3.77
CA THR A 119 2.57 -18.56 -3.74
C THR A 119 2.68 -20.05 -4.06
N ILE A 120 2.45 -20.90 -3.06
CA ILE A 120 2.18 -22.32 -3.30
C ILE A 120 0.81 -22.35 -3.99
N GLU A 121 0.77 -22.64 -5.29
CA GLU A 121 -0.47 -22.81 -6.04
C GLU A 121 -1.21 -24.06 -5.55
N ARG A 122 -1.98 -23.90 -4.47
CA ARG A 122 -2.99 -24.86 -4.04
C ARG A 122 -4.34 -24.32 -4.46
N THR A 123 -5.07 -25.08 -5.27
CA THR A 123 -6.47 -24.79 -5.57
C THR A 123 -7.31 -25.02 -4.32
N ILE A 124 -7.67 -23.95 -3.62
CA ILE A 124 -8.55 -23.98 -2.45
C ILE A 124 -9.95 -23.59 -2.92
N PRO A 125 -11.00 -24.38 -2.64
CA PRO A 125 -12.37 -23.99 -2.96
C PRO A 125 -12.76 -22.73 -2.18
N VAL A 126 -13.10 -21.68 -2.92
CA VAL A 126 -13.41 -20.36 -2.37
C VAL A 126 -14.79 -20.41 -1.70
N ARG A 127 -14.78 -20.37 -0.37
CA ARG A 127 -16.00 -20.34 0.46
C ARG A 127 -15.92 -19.10 1.36
N PRO A 128 -16.21 -17.90 0.82
CA PRO A 128 -16.02 -16.67 1.57
C PRO A 128 -17.06 -16.57 2.68
N ALA A 129 -16.69 -15.89 3.77
CA ALA A 129 -17.59 -15.64 4.89
C ALA A 129 -18.71 -14.66 4.54
N ILE A 130 -18.55 -13.85 3.50
CA ILE A 130 -19.57 -12.92 3.00
C ILE A 130 -19.92 -13.33 1.57
N ARG A 131 -21.21 -13.40 1.27
CA ARG A 131 -21.72 -13.64 -0.09
C ARG A 131 -22.80 -12.64 -0.46
N LYS A 132 -22.85 -12.26 -1.73
CA LYS A 132 -23.88 -11.39 -2.26
C LYS A 132 -24.94 -12.18 -3.00
N TYR A 133 -26.20 -11.79 -2.84
CA TYR A 133 -27.35 -12.38 -3.53
C TYR A 133 -28.18 -11.26 -4.14
N TYR A 134 -28.26 -11.25 -5.47
CA TYR A 134 -29.15 -10.34 -6.18
C TYR A 134 -30.56 -10.96 -6.26
N LEU A 135 -31.56 -10.19 -5.85
CA LEU A 135 -32.96 -10.59 -5.84
C LEU A 135 -33.82 -9.57 -6.59
N GLU A 136 -34.83 -10.09 -7.28
CA GLU A 136 -35.93 -9.30 -7.84
C GLU A 136 -37.22 -9.71 -7.15
N LEU A 137 -37.83 -8.79 -6.41
CA LEU A 137 -39.04 -9.03 -5.64
C LEU A 137 -40.26 -8.49 -6.39
N SER A 138 -41.41 -9.13 -6.20
CA SER A 138 -42.68 -8.57 -6.65
C SER A 138 -43.14 -7.46 -5.69
N PRO A 139 -43.54 -6.28 -6.18
CA PRO A 139 -44.11 -5.23 -5.34
C PRO A 139 -45.40 -5.71 -4.63
N PRO A 140 -45.74 -5.17 -3.45
CA PRO A 140 -46.97 -5.49 -2.74
C PRO A 140 -48.19 -5.01 -3.53
N THR A 141 -49.25 -5.79 -3.46
CA THR A 141 -50.53 -5.49 -4.11
C THR A 141 -51.66 -5.62 -3.10
N LEU A 142 -52.88 -5.18 -3.43
CA LEU A 142 -54.03 -5.40 -2.54
C LEU A 142 -54.33 -6.90 -2.31
N SER A 143 -53.94 -7.76 -3.25
CA SER A 143 -54.04 -9.22 -3.15
C SER A 143 -52.86 -9.88 -2.42
N ASP A 144 -51.73 -9.18 -2.28
CA ASP A 144 -50.53 -9.66 -1.61
C ASP A 144 -49.95 -8.57 -0.71
N VAL A 145 -50.38 -8.62 0.55
CA VAL A 145 -49.99 -7.68 1.62
C VAL A 145 -48.82 -8.20 2.46
N THR A 146 -48.04 -9.16 1.94
CA THR A 146 -46.87 -9.71 2.65
C THR A 146 -45.89 -8.59 2.99
N ALA A 147 -45.48 -8.56 4.26
CA ALA A 147 -44.54 -7.57 4.77
C ALA A 147 -43.14 -7.72 4.13
N ASP A 148 -42.39 -6.62 4.12
CA ASP A 148 -41.15 -6.49 3.35
C ASP A 148 -40.09 -7.50 3.78
N TYR A 149 -39.98 -7.78 5.08
CA TYR A 149 -39.05 -8.77 5.63
C TYR A 149 -39.42 -10.19 5.17
N GLU A 150 -40.68 -10.60 5.33
CA GLU A 150 -41.17 -11.92 4.93
C GLU A 150 -41.04 -12.13 3.43
N ARG A 151 -41.31 -11.10 2.63
CA ARG A 151 -41.14 -11.10 1.18
C ARG A 151 -39.68 -11.33 0.79
N LEU A 152 -38.77 -10.58 1.40
CA LEU A 152 -37.32 -10.69 1.18
C LEU A 152 -36.79 -12.07 1.55
N ILE A 153 -37.10 -12.55 2.76
CA ILE A 153 -36.59 -13.82 3.27
C ILE A 153 -37.14 -14.99 2.46
N THR A 154 -38.43 -14.97 2.11
CA THR A 154 -39.03 -16.02 1.28
C THR A 154 -38.32 -16.14 -0.06
N GLU A 155 -38.06 -15.01 -0.72
CA GLU A 155 -37.38 -15.02 -2.01
C GLU A 155 -35.91 -15.44 -1.88
N LEU A 156 -35.19 -14.96 -0.86
CA LEU A 156 -33.81 -15.37 -0.60
C LEU A 156 -33.72 -16.89 -0.39
N ARG A 157 -34.57 -17.46 0.48
CA ARG A 157 -34.59 -18.91 0.75
C ARG A 157 -34.82 -19.70 -0.55
N ARG A 158 -35.74 -19.24 -1.38
CA ARG A 158 -36.09 -19.85 -2.67
C ARG A 158 -34.91 -19.81 -3.66
N SER A 159 -34.17 -18.71 -3.74
CA SER A 159 -33.11 -18.53 -4.73
C SER A 159 -31.75 -19.07 -4.29
N SER A 160 -31.45 -19.07 -2.99
CA SER A 160 -30.13 -19.41 -2.46
C SER A 160 -30.05 -20.76 -1.73
N GLY A 161 -31.19 -21.37 -1.38
CA GLY A 161 -31.24 -22.61 -0.59
C GLY A 161 -30.76 -22.44 0.85
N LEU A 162 -30.76 -21.21 1.37
CA LEU A 162 -30.48 -20.94 2.79
C LEU A 162 -31.78 -21.14 3.57
N GLU A 163 -31.72 -21.71 4.78
CA GLU A 163 -32.93 -22.01 5.56
C GLU A 163 -33.12 -21.05 6.75
N GLU A 164 -32.08 -20.81 7.54
CA GLU A 164 -32.14 -19.98 8.75
C GLU A 164 -31.38 -18.67 8.57
N VAL A 165 -31.96 -17.76 7.77
CA VAL A 165 -31.41 -16.42 7.56
C VAL A 165 -32.17 -15.40 8.40
N ILE A 166 -31.45 -14.65 9.22
CA ILE A 166 -31.95 -13.47 9.93
C ILE A 166 -31.45 -12.20 9.25
N ILE A 167 -32.00 -11.06 9.65
CA ILE A 167 -31.55 -9.74 9.22
C ILE A 167 -31.03 -8.96 10.42
N ASP A 168 -29.88 -8.30 10.25
CA ASP A 168 -29.38 -7.37 11.25
C ASP A 168 -30.40 -6.24 11.48
N TYR A 169 -30.57 -5.85 12.75
CA TYR A 169 -31.60 -4.88 13.13
C TYR A 169 -31.39 -3.50 12.51
N ALA A 170 -30.14 -3.05 12.33
CA ALA A 170 -29.87 -1.76 11.70
C ALA A 170 -30.28 -1.78 10.23
N VAL A 171 -30.04 -2.89 9.53
CA VAL A 171 -30.45 -3.08 8.14
C VAL A 171 -31.98 -3.13 8.01
N LEU A 172 -32.66 -3.79 8.96
CA LEU A 172 -34.11 -3.91 8.96
C LEU A 172 -34.82 -2.55 9.02
N LYS A 173 -34.25 -1.57 9.72
CA LYS A 173 -34.84 -0.21 9.83
C LYS A 173 -35.02 0.47 8.47
N ASP A 174 -34.06 0.29 7.59
CA ASP A 174 -34.02 0.96 6.28
C ASP A 174 -34.58 0.08 5.15
N LEU A 175 -34.85 -1.19 5.43
CA LEU A 175 -35.27 -2.19 4.44
C LEU A 175 -36.42 -1.70 3.56
N SER A 176 -37.52 -1.25 4.18
CA SER A 176 -38.72 -0.81 3.47
C SER A 176 -38.46 0.35 2.51
N HIS A 177 -37.59 1.28 2.89
CA HIS A 177 -37.22 2.42 2.05
C HIS A 177 -36.33 1.97 0.88
N ILE A 178 -35.35 1.10 1.16
CA ILE A 178 -34.43 0.58 0.15
C ILE A 178 -35.21 -0.20 -0.92
N LEU A 179 -36.10 -1.12 -0.54
CA LEU A 179 -36.88 -1.91 -1.50
C LEU A 179 -37.70 -1.05 -2.45
N ARG A 180 -38.37 -0.01 -1.93
CA ARG A 180 -39.21 0.89 -2.74
C ARG A 180 -38.39 1.79 -3.65
N SER A 181 -37.27 2.33 -3.17
CA SER A 181 -36.39 3.18 -3.97
C SER A 181 -35.64 2.41 -5.06
N ALA A 182 -35.46 1.10 -4.89
CA ALA A 182 -34.73 0.23 -5.81
C ALA A 182 -35.61 -0.48 -6.85
N ASP A 183 -36.89 -0.10 -6.99
CA ASP A 183 -37.86 -0.80 -7.84
C ASP A 183 -37.88 -2.32 -7.56
N TRP A 184 -37.81 -2.67 -6.26
CA TRP A 184 -37.84 -4.06 -5.76
C TRP A 184 -36.70 -4.95 -6.26
N LYS A 185 -35.62 -4.36 -6.79
CA LYS A 185 -34.39 -5.04 -7.21
C LYS A 185 -33.27 -4.70 -6.25
N VAL A 186 -32.71 -5.67 -5.55
CA VAL A 186 -31.73 -5.43 -4.49
C VAL A 186 -30.64 -6.47 -4.45
N THR A 187 -29.49 -6.09 -3.90
CA THR A 187 -28.40 -7.01 -3.58
C THR A 187 -28.26 -7.14 -2.06
N LEU A 188 -28.31 -8.37 -1.56
CA LEU A 188 -28.15 -8.69 -0.14
C LEU A 188 -26.71 -9.14 0.12
N THR A 189 -26.09 -8.61 1.16
CA THR A 189 -24.82 -9.12 1.68
C THR A 189 -25.11 -10.00 2.90
N VAL A 190 -24.80 -11.30 2.77
CA VAL A 190 -25.07 -12.31 3.81
C VAL A 190 -23.76 -12.78 4.42
N TRP A 191 -23.66 -12.66 5.74
CA TRP A 191 -22.57 -13.16 6.56
C TRP A 191 -22.81 -14.59 7.00
N LYS A 192 -21.80 -15.43 6.77
CA LYS A 192 -21.70 -16.86 7.09
C LYS A 192 -22.92 -17.70 6.68
N GLY A 193 -23.73 -17.21 5.74
CA GLY A 193 -24.94 -17.87 5.28
C GLY A 193 -26.15 -17.78 6.21
N TRP A 194 -26.11 -16.97 7.28
CA TRP A 194 -27.20 -16.91 8.26
C TRP A 194 -27.64 -15.48 8.63
N GLU A 195 -26.87 -14.43 8.33
CA GLU A 195 -27.24 -13.06 8.70
C GLU A 195 -27.10 -12.08 7.52
N ILE A 196 -28.18 -11.38 7.18
CA ILE A 196 -28.14 -10.26 6.23
C ILE A 196 -27.60 -9.04 6.96
N VAL A 197 -26.38 -8.64 6.60
CA VAL A 197 -25.67 -7.49 7.21
C VAL A 197 -25.72 -6.23 6.35
N ARG A 198 -26.26 -6.33 5.12
CA ARG A 198 -26.50 -5.18 4.24
C ARG A 198 -27.53 -5.50 3.16
N VAL A 199 -28.33 -4.49 2.79
CA VAL A 199 -29.19 -4.49 1.60
C VAL A 199 -28.85 -3.25 0.78
N GLU A 200 -28.58 -3.43 -0.50
CA GLU A 200 -28.20 -2.35 -1.42
C GLU A 200 -29.19 -2.29 -2.60
N PRO A 201 -29.56 -1.09 -3.08
CA PRO A 201 -30.45 -0.95 -4.24
C PRO A 201 -29.75 -1.42 -5.53
N GLY A 202 -30.49 -2.15 -6.37
CA GLY A 202 -30.00 -2.66 -7.65
C GLY A 202 -28.98 -3.79 -7.54
N TYR A 203 -28.29 -4.04 -8.65
CA TYR A 203 -27.21 -5.03 -8.73
C TYR A 203 -25.89 -4.42 -8.27
N VAL A 204 -25.27 -5.02 -7.26
CA VAL A 204 -23.97 -4.61 -6.74
C VAL A 204 -22.98 -5.76 -6.87
N ASP A 205 -22.06 -5.63 -7.82
CA ASP A 205 -20.97 -6.57 -7.97
C ASP A 205 -19.81 -6.28 -7.01
N GLY A 206 -18.84 -7.20 -6.96
CA GLY A 206 -17.62 -7.05 -6.20
C GLY A 206 -17.81 -7.36 -4.72
N SER A 207 -16.93 -8.20 -4.20
CA SER A 207 -16.82 -8.44 -2.76
C SER A 207 -15.36 -8.64 -2.44
N TYR A 208 -14.81 -7.76 -1.62
CA TYR A 208 -13.40 -7.78 -1.25
C TYR A 208 -13.23 -8.06 0.23
N GLY A 209 -12.14 -8.74 0.57
CA GLY A 209 -11.74 -9.02 1.95
C GLY A 209 -10.33 -8.50 2.18
N LEU A 210 -10.04 -8.13 3.43
CA LEU A 210 -8.69 -7.80 3.86
C LEU A 210 -8.22 -8.87 4.84
N ALA A 211 -7.22 -9.65 4.46
CA ALA A 211 -6.50 -10.51 5.39
C ALA A 211 -5.34 -9.70 6.00
N VAL A 212 -5.24 -9.68 7.32
CA VAL A 212 -4.20 -8.95 8.04
C VAL A 212 -3.40 -9.94 8.90
N ASP A 213 -2.10 -9.97 8.68
CA ASP A 213 -1.12 -10.74 9.46
C ASP A 213 -0.38 -9.75 10.38
N ILE A 214 -0.65 -9.83 11.68
CA ILE A 214 -0.09 -8.93 12.69
C ILE A 214 1.02 -9.69 13.43
N GLY A 215 2.25 -9.53 12.95
CA GLY A 215 3.46 -10.00 13.63
C GLY A 215 3.98 -8.96 14.63
N THR A 216 4.93 -9.37 15.47
CA THR A 216 5.59 -8.48 16.44
C THR A 216 6.36 -7.35 15.75
N THR A 217 7.05 -7.65 14.65
CA THR A 217 7.84 -6.68 13.90
C THR A 217 7.10 -6.09 12.70
N THR A 218 6.21 -6.86 12.07
CA THR A 218 5.61 -6.51 10.78
C THR A 218 4.11 -6.73 10.80
N VAL A 219 3.37 -5.76 10.25
CA VAL A 219 1.97 -5.92 9.88
C VAL A 219 1.89 -6.02 8.36
N ALA A 220 1.29 -7.10 7.86
CA ALA A 220 1.05 -7.29 6.42
C ALA A 220 -0.45 -7.36 6.14
N GLY A 221 -0.88 -6.69 5.08
CA GLY A 221 -2.25 -6.69 4.59
C GLY A 221 -2.33 -7.28 3.17
N TYR A 222 -3.35 -8.10 2.94
CA TYR A 222 -3.63 -8.70 1.64
C TYR A 222 -5.08 -8.40 1.27
N LEU A 223 -5.27 -7.63 0.20
CA LEU A 223 -6.58 -7.36 -0.36
C LEU A 223 -6.94 -8.52 -1.29
N CYS A 224 -8.04 -9.21 -1.01
CA CYS A 224 -8.49 -10.38 -1.74
C CYS A 224 -9.84 -10.13 -2.39
N ASP A 225 -10.01 -10.60 -3.62
CA ASP A 225 -11.31 -10.83 -4.22
C ASP A 225 -11.96 -12.06 -3.58
N LEU A 226 -13.14 -11.89 -2.98
CA LEU A 226 -13.84 -12.97 -2.28
C LEU A 226 -14.62 -13.90 -3.22
N GLN A 227 -14.87 -13.50 -4.47
CA GLN A 227 -15.50 -14.34 -5.47
C GLN A 227 -14.48 -15.32 -6.07
N THR A 228 -13.30 -14.81 -6.44
CA THR A 228 -12.27 -15.60 -7.13
C THR A 228 -11.22 -16.18 -6.18
N GLY A 229 -11.07 -15.60 -4.98
CA GLY A 229 -10.00 -15.93 -4.04
C GLY A 229 -8.63 -15.31 -4.41
N GLU A 230 -8.58 -14.49 -5.46
CA GLU A 230 -7.36 -13.84 -5.92
C GLU A 230 -6.88 -12.75 -4.95
N VAL A 231 -5.57 -12.67 -4.73
CA VAL A 231 -4.97 -11.55 -4.00
C VAL A 231 -4.72 -10.41 -4.98
N LEU A 232 -5.51 -9.34 -4.86
CA LEU A 232 -5.46 -8.17 -5.73
C LEU A 232 -4.32 -7.21 -5.37
N ALA A 233 -4.04 -7.06 -4.08
CA ALA A 233 -2.97 -6.20 -3.59
C ALA A 233 -2.37 -6.75 -2.30
N THR A 234 -1.10 -6.39 -2.06
CA THR A 234 -0.39 -6.72 -0.83
C THR A 234 0.42 -5.51 -0.42
N ASP A 235 0.32 -5.11 0.84
CA ASP A 235 1.13 -4.05 1.42
C ASP A 235 1.54 -4.43 2.84
N GLY A 236 2.57 -3.78 3.36
CA GLY A 236 3.06 -4.05 4.71
C GLY A 236 3.78 -2.86 5.31
N MET A 237 3.82 -2.86 6.64
CA MET A 237 4.51 -1.83 7.43
C MET A 237 5.15 -2.46 8.67
N LEU A 238 6.11 -1.75 9.26
CA LEU A 238 6.60 -2.09 10.60
C LEU A 238 5.47 -1.97 11.60
N ASN A 239 5.40 -2.88 12.56
CA ASN A 239 4.41 -2.83 13.62
C ASN A 239 4.70 -1.64 14.54
N PRO A 240 3.79 -0.64 14.66
CA PRO A 240 3.99 0.51 15.53
C PRO A 240 4.19 0.14 17.02
N GLN A 241 3.77 -1.06 17.43
CA GLN A 241 3.95 -1.56 18.80
C GLN A 241 5.41 -1.82 19.17
N MET A 242 6.32 -1.93 18.19
CA MET A 242 7.76 -2.07 18.45
C MET A 242 8.32 -0.93 19.31
N ALA A 243 7.71 0.27 19.25
CA ALA A 243 8.14 1.40 20.07
C ALA A 243 7.88 1.19 21.58
N TYR A 244 7.07 0.21 21.96
CA TYR A 244 6.62 -0.01 23.34
C TYR A 244 7.06 -1.37 23.92
N GLY A 245 7.77 -2.20 23.15
CA GLY A 245 8.34 -3.47 23.60
C GLY A 245 8.84 -4.36 22.47
N GLU A 246 9.87 -5.16 22.75
CA GLU A 246 10.28 -6.34 21.97
C GLU A 246 9.60 -7.61 22.49
#